data_AF-A0A2X0MCW2-F1
#
_entry.id   AF-A0A2X0MCW2-F1
#
_cell.length_a   1.000
_cell.length_b   1.000
_cell.length_c   1.000
_cell.angle_alpha   90.00
_cell.angle_beta   90.00
_cell.angle_gamma   90.00
#
_symmetry.space_group_name_H-M   'P 1'
#
loop_
_entity.id
_entity.type
_entity.pdbx_description
1 polymer ?
#
loop_
_entity_poly.entity_id
_entity_poly.type
_entity_poly.pdbx_seq_one_letter_code
_entity_poly.pdbx_strand_id
1 'polypeptide(L)'
;MIWHSDSATGGCELPQRRSQSLFVHKLQHLHLDTMQDREPKSLQAKKDEEHHLGNSSTGDNDLDQLRAKNGGVAQATVVAAGGIVLEEIETDPEQVTTRWELWSYYVYYIGNSGLGPFNFGPTQFQNLLYYAGHNLGTNDPCDSSVAWCSLLSVKPNETSAPRFLSRTVIFLMIGSYADYGTWRPWILIFWTTVAIAVSFAWLGVDTPDKWQAATALYIIGLIAYQGALAYWTAAFPRLSRNLPEMQQAQRDLVAGETTLEAFNTLDMMSRNRLSNIAFAVCSLGEVVVLFILAGILYGIKANGSVVQNTRALSIVCAYSAAVWILCALPWFILEKHRPGRTLPPGTNYFTVGF
;
A
#
# COMPACT_ATOMS: atom_id res chain seq x y z
N MET A 1 45.40 2.84 -21.92
CA MET A 1 46.81 2.81 -21.48
C MET A 1 46.79 2.77 -19.96
N ILE A 2 47.50 1.79 -19.41
CA ILE A 2 47.47 1.30 -18.03
C ILE A 2 47.91 2.39 -17.03
N TRP A 3 47.25 2.46 -15.88
CA TRP A 3 47.90 2.82 -14.60
C TRP A 3 47.26 2.02 -13.46
N HIS A 4 48.04 1.07 -12.93
CA HIS A 4 47.85 0.43 -11.63
C HIS A 4 48.62 1.24 -10.59
N SER A 5 48.09 1.33 -9.37
CA SER A 5 48.87 1.47 -8.14
C SER A 5 47.97 1.13 -6.95
N ASP A 6 48.13 -0.10 -6.45
CA ASP A 6 47.62 -0.55 -5.17
C ASP A 6 48.35 0.14 -4.01
N SER A 7 47.62 0.49 -2.95
CA SER A 7 48.16 0.38 -1.59
C SER A 7 47.03 0.15 -0.60
N ALA A 8 47.23 -0.89 0.20
CA ALA A 8 46.29 -1.47 1.15
C ALA A 8 46.01 -0.54 2.34
N THR A 9 44.74 -0.45 2.74
CA THR A 9 44.35 -0.24 4.14
C THR A 9 43.16 -1.14 4.45
N GLY A 10 43.38 -2.08 5.36
CA GLY A 10 42.27 -2.79 6.01
C GLY A 10 41.45 -1.77 6.79
N GLY A 11 40.15 -1.72 6.53
CA GLY A 11 39.20 -0.86 7.22
C GLY A 11 37.87 -1.60 7.35
N CYS A 12 37.46 -1.82 8.60
CA CYS A 12 36.27 -2.55 9.00
C CYS A 12 35.02 -2.17 8.17
N GLU A 13 34.37 -3.17 7.58
CA GLU A 13 33.01 -3.03 7.08
C GLU A 13 32.06 -2.67 8.24
N LEU A 14 31.36 -1.55 8.08
CA LEU A 14 30.34 -1.05 9.01
C LEU A 14 29.23 -2.11 9.23
N PRO A 15 28.85 -2.44 10.49
CA PRO A 15 27.78 -3.41 10.79
C PRO A 15 26.39 -3.00 10.27
N GLN A 16 26.22 -1.73 9.88
CA GLN A 16 24.91 -1.10 9.67
C GLN A 16 24.39 -1.26 8.23
N ARG A 17 25.27 -1.35 7.22
CA ARG A 17 24.87 -1.71 5.84
C ARG A 17 24.33 -3.15 5.78
N ARG A 18 24.88 -4.06 6.61
CA ARG A 18 24.41 -5.44 6.72
C ARG A 18 23.02 -5.52 7.32
N SER A 19 22.69 -4.67 8.31
CA SER A 19 21.38 -4.64 8.95
C SER A 19 20.26 -4.10 8.05
N GLN A 20 20.52 -3.07 7.24
CA GLN A 20 19.52 -2.55 6.29
C GLN A 20 19.30 -3.51 5.12
N SER A 21 20.39 -4.11 4.61
CA SER A 21 20.32 -5.18 3.60
C SER A 21 19.56 -6.40 4.13
N LEU A 22 19.83 -6.88 5.36
CA LEU A 22 19.12 -8.02 5.96
C LEU A 22 17.63 -7.73 6.21
N PHE A 23 17.27 -6.49 6.56
CA PHE A 23 15.88 -6.12 6.85
C PHE A 23 15.04 -5.99 5.58
N VAL A 24 15.60 -5.41 4.52
CA VAL A 24 14.98 -5.36 3.19
C VAL A 24 14.86 -6.78 2.59
N HIS A 25 15.90 -7.61 2.74
CA HIS A 25 15.88 -9.00 2.29
C HIS A 25 14.88 -9.87 3.09
N LYS A 26 14.74 -9.65 4.42
CA LYS A 26 13.74 -10.34 5.24
C LYS A 26 12.30 -9.89 4.95
N LEU A 27 12.07 -8.63 4.59
CA LEU A 27 10.74 -8.14 4.21
C LEU A 27 10.33 -8.62 2.82
N GLN A 28 11.27 -8.73 1.87
CA GLN A 28 11.00 -9.37 0.56
C GLN A 28 10.73 -10.88 0.69
N HIS A 29 11.45 -11.60 1.56
CA HIS A 29 11.16 -13.01 1.84
C HIS A 29 9.85 -13.22 2.60
N LEU A 30 9.50 -12.37 3.58
CA LEU A 30 8.20 -12.49 4.26
C LEU A 30 7.01 -12.27 3.31
N HIS A 31 7.17 -11.43 2.29
CA HIS A 31 6.13 -11.18 1.29
C HIS A 31 5.99 -12.34 0.28
N LEU A 32 7.09 -13.01 -0.06
CA LEU A 32 7.12 -14.20 -0.92
C LEU A 32 6.63 -15.46 -0.19
N ASP A 33 7.02 -15.67 1.08
CA ASP A 33 6.62 -16.86 1.86
C ASP A 33 5.13 -16.82 2.24
N THR A 34 4.52 -15.64 2.42
CA THR A 34 3.05 -15.53 2.59
C THR A 34 2.23 -15.86 1.34
N MET A 35 2.86 -15.99 0.16
CA MET A 35 2.18 -16.36 -1.08
C MET A 35 2.41 -17.81 -1.50
N GLN A 36 3.33 -18.54 -0.86
CA GLN A 36 3.75 -19.86 -1.33
C GLN A 36 3.37 -21.03 -0.42
N ASP A 37 2.81 -20.79 0.78
CA ASP A 37 2.46 -21.86 1.73
C ASP A 37 1.01 -21.76 2.23
N ARG A 38 0.07 -22.07 1.33
CA ARG A 38 -1.28 -22.55 1.67
C ARG A 38 -1.72 -23.60 0.64
N GLU A 39 -1.10 -24.77 0.68
CA GLU A 39 -1.85 -25.97 0.31
C GLU A 39 -2.94 -26.22 1.36
N PRO A 40 -4.22 -26.35 0.97
CA PRO A 40 -5.29 -26.56 1.93
C PRO A 40 -5.31 -28.00 2.43
N LYS A 41 -4.95 -28.20 3.71
CA LYS A 41 -5.17 -29.45 4.49
C LYS A 41 -6.65 -29.90 4.59
N SER A 42 -7.58 -29.23 3.90
CA SER A 42 -9.01 -29.56 3.87
C SER A 42 -9.39 -30.61 2.83
N LEU A 43 -8.46 -31.08 1.98
CA LEU A 43 -8.71 -32.11 0.96
C LEU A 43 -8.46 -33.55 1.45
N GLN A 44 -7.73 -33.76 2.56
CA GLN A 44 -7.51 -35.10 3.12
C GLN A 44 -8.61 -35.51 4.10
N ALA A 45 -9.15 -34.57 4.90
CA ALA A 45 -10.21 -34.91 5.86
C ALA A 45 -11.55 -35.32 5.21
N LYS A 46 -11.80 -34.92 3.96
CA LYS A 46 -13.05 -35.24 3.25
C LYS A 46 -13.05 -36.59 2.53
N LYS A 47 -11.88 -37.24 2.42
CA LYS A 47 -11.74 -38.53 1.73
C LYS A 47 -11.91 -39.73 2.66
N ASP A 48 -11.79 -39.51 3.97
CA ASP A 48 -11.92 -40.55 4.99
C ASP A 48 -13.36 -40.67 5.55
N GLU A 49 -14.24 -39.70 5.24
CA GLU A 49 -15.63 -39.68 5.71
C GLU A 49 -16.64 -40.29 4.72
N GLU A 50 -16.23 -40.57 3.48
CA GLU A 50 -17.08 -41.20 2.45
C GLU A 50 -17.18 -42.74 2.57
N HIS A 51 -16.48 -43.38 3.52
CA HIS A 51 -16.45 -44.84 3.62
C HIS A 51 -17.43 -45.47 4.61
N HIS A 52 -18.25 -44.68 5.30
CA HIS A 52 -19.28 -45.17 6.21
C HIS A 52 -20.52 -44.29 6.16
N LEU A 53 -21.55 -44.72 5.41
CA LEU A 53 -22.97 -44.60 5.79
C LEU A 53 -23.82 -45.36 4.76
N GLY A 54 -24.48 -46.41 5.24
CA GLY A 54 -25.26 -47.34 4.43
C GLY A 54 -26.70 -46.89 4.15
N ASN A 55 -27.32 -47.67 3.26
CA ASN A 55 -28.72 -47.68 2.86
C ASN A 55 -29.76 -47.18 3.88
N SER A 56 -30.63 -46.28 3.42
CA SER A 56 -32.02 -46.17 3.91
C SER A 56 -32.89 -45.46 2.88
N SER A 57 -33.77 -46.23 2.25
CA SER A 57 -34.86 -45.79 1.36
C SER A 57 -36.01 -45.16 2.15
N THR A 58 -36.44 -43.94 1.78
CA THR A 58 -37.84 -43.43 1.79
C THR A 58 -37.80 -41.90 1.68
N GLY A 59 -38.38 -41.30 0.63
CA GLY A 59 -38.49 -39.83 0.56
C GLY A 59 -38.96 -39.20 -0.75
N ASP A 60 -39.37 -39.96 -1.77
CA ASP A 60 -39.71 -39.39 -3.09
C ASP A 60 -41.07 -38.65 -3.17
N ASN A 61 -41.84 -38.55 -2.09
CA ASN A 61 -43.19 -37.95 -2.13
C ASN A 61 -43.29 -36.49 -1.64
N ASP A 62 -42.22 -35.90 -1.09
CA ASP A 62 -42.25 -34.51 -0.56
C ASP A 62 -41.72 -33.45 -1.54
N LEU A 63 -40.95 -33.86 -2.56
CA LEU A 63 -40.37 -32.94 -3.56
C LEU A 63 -41.39 -32.47 -4.62
N ASP A 64 -42.37 -33.31 -4.96
CA ASP A 64 -43.40 -32.97 -5.94
C ASP A 64 -44.50 -32.07 -5.37
N GLN A 65 -44.75 -32.10 -4.05
CA GLN A 65 -45.74 -31.22 -3.41
C GLN A 65 -45.24 -29.78 -3.24
N LEU A 66 -43.92 -29.56 -3.10
CA LEU A 66 -43.33 -28.22 -3.02
C LEU A 66 -43.24 -27.53 -4.39
N ARG A 67 -43.18 -28.31 -5.48
CA ARG A 67 -43.06 -27.80 -6.85
C ARG A 67 -44.39 -27.26 -7.42
N ALA A 68 -45.52 -27.68 -6.84
CA ALA A 68 -46.86 -27.33 -7.35
C ALA A 68 -47.47 -26.05 -6.73
N LYS A 69 -46.84 -25.43 -5.72
CA LYS A 69 -47.49 -24.36 -4.93
C LYS A 69 -47.02 -22.93 -5.17
N ASN A 70 -45.88 -22.71 -5.83
CA ASN A 70 -45.35 -21.38 -6.11
C ASN A 70 -45.16 -21.18 -7.63
N GLY A 71 -46.26 -20.85 -8.31
CA GLY A 71 -46.21 -20.31 -9.66
C GLY A 71 -45.70 -18.86 -9.62
N GLY A 72 -44.55 -18.61 -10.24
CA GLY A 72 -44.03 -17.27 -10.52
C GLY A 72 -42.78 -16.91 -9.70
N VAL A 73 -41.70 -16.62 -10.43
CA VAL A 73 -40.38 -16.16 -9.97
C VAL A 73 -39.49 -17.26 -9.37
N ALA A 74 -38.54 -17.72 -10.19
CA ALA A 74 -37.42 -18.56 -9.76
C ALA A 74 -36.49 -17.76 -8.84
N GLN A 75 -36.82 -17.73 -7.55
CA GLN A 75 -36.02 -17.10 -6.51
C GLN A 75 -35.06 -18.15 -5.93
N ALA A 76 -33.77 -17.88 -6.11
CA ALA A 76 -32.67 -18.25 -5.22
C ALA A 76 -32.72 -19.63 -4.56
N THR A 77 -32.05 -20.62 -5.17
CA THR A 77 -31.41 -21.69 -4.38
C THR A 77 -30.12 -22.12 -5.07
N VAL A 78 -29.02 -21.45 -4.75
CA VAL A 78 -27.69 -22.07 -4.85
C VAL A 78 -26.98 -21.79 -3.53
N VAL A 79 -26.96 -22.82 -2.68
CA VAL A 79 -26.19 -22.85 -1.44
C VAL A 79 -24.71 -22.90 -1.83
N ALA A 80 -24.01 -21.78 -1.71
CA ALA A 80 -22.58 -21.70 -1.97
C ALA A 80 -21.79 -21.93 -0.66
N ALA A 81 -21.30 -23.16 -0.49
CA ALA A 81 -20.15 -23.43 0.37
C ALA A 81 -18.92 -22.73 -0.26
N GLY A 82 -18.63 -21.51 0.18
CA GLY A 82 -17.46 -20.75 -0.29
C GLY A 82 -17.68 -19.26 -0.49
N GLY A 83 -18.31 -18.56 0.46
CA GLY A 83 -18.05 -17.14 0.72
C GLY A 83 -18.36 -16.10 -0.36
N ILE A 84 -19.05 -16.45 -1.44
CA ILE A 84 -19.61 -15.47 -2.37
C ILE A 84 -21.12 -15.50 -2.17
N VAL A 85 -21.61 -14.56 -1.34
CA VAL A 85 -23.01 -14.17 -1.44
C VAL A 85 -23.15 -13.56 -2.84
N LEU A 86 -23.93 -14.22 -3.70
CA LEU A 86 -24.41 -13.68 -4.97
C LEU A 86 -25.40 -12.52 -4.70
N GLU A 87 -24.98 -11.56 -3.89
CA GLU A 87 -25.81 -10.46 -3.42
C GLU A 87 -25.80 -9.35 -4.46
N GLU A 88 -26.96 -9.17 -5.07
CA GLU A 88 -27.36 -8.06 -5.93
C GLU A 88 -26.39 -7.77 -7.08
N ILE A 89 -26.54 -8.59 -8.12
CA ILE A 89 -25.90 -8.44 -9.43
C ILE A 89 -26.48 -7.17 -10.09
N GLU A 90 -26.02 -6.01 -9.67
CA GLU A 90 -26.15 -4.82 -10.49
C GLU A 90 -24.91 -4.78 -11.39
N THR A 91 -24.97 -5.50 -12.51
CA THR A 91 -24.09 -5.24 -13.65
C THR A 91 -24.49 -3.91 -14.25
N ASP A 92 -24.17 -2.84 -13.54
CA ASP A 92 -24.41 -1.48 -13.98
C ASP A 92 -23.39 -1.15 -15.08
N PRO A 93 -23.84 -0.90 -16.33
CA PRO A 93 -22.96 -0.48 -17.41
C PRO A 93 -22.20 0.81 -17.08
N GLU A 94 -22.72 1.65 -16.16
CA GLU A 94 -22.04 2.86 -15.73
C GLU A 94 -20.80 2.58 -14.86
N GLN A 95 -20.78 1.44 -14.15
CA GLN A 95 -19.68 1.08 -13.23
C GLN A 95 -18.49 0.40 -13.91
N VAL A 96 -18.58 0.08 -15.21
CA VAL A 96 -17.50 -0.54 -15.98
C VAL A 96 -16.22 0.29 -15.91
N THR A 97 -15.12 -0.35 -15.52
CA THR A 97 -13.78 0.27 -15.49
C THR A 97 -13.34 0.65 -16.90
N THR A 98 -13.05 1.94 -17.10
CA THR A 98 -12.57 2.43 -18.40
C THR A 98 -11.05 2.29 -18.51
N ARG A 99 -10.52 2.27 -19.75
CA ARG A 99 -9.07 2.21 -19.96
C ARG A 99 -8.36 3.43 -19.36
N TRP A 100 -8.97 4.61 -19.45
CA TRP A 100 -8.42 5.86 -18.90
C TRP A 100 -8.40 5.85 -17.36
N GLU A 101 -9.49 5.39 -16.75
CA GLU A 101 -9.54 5.18 -15.30
C GLU A 101 -8.44 4.20 -14.86
N LEU A 102 -8.30 3.08 -15.57
CA LEU A 102 -7.29 2.09 -15.25
C LEU A 102 -5.85 2.61 -15.39
N TRP A 103 -5.54 3.35 -16.46
CA TRP A 103 -4.23 3.98 -16.61
C TRP A 103 -3.98 5.04 -15.55
N SER A 104 -5.00 5.80 -15.17
CA SER A 104 -4.87 6.77 -14.08
C SER A 104 -4.57 6.10 -12.73
N TYR A 105 -5.12 4.90 -12.47
CA TYR A 105 -4.78 4.08 -11.30
C TYR A 105 -3.30 3.68 -11.29
N TYR A 106 -2.76 3.27 -12.44
CA TYR A 106 -1.34 2.91 -12.57
C TYR A 106 -0.42 4.12 -12.41
N VAL A 107 -0.77 5.25 -13.05
CA VAL A 107 0.02 6.47 -13.01
C VAL A 107 0.06 7.06 -11.59
N TYR A 108 -1.05 6.99 -10.84
CA TYR A 108 -1.08 7.39 -9.43
C TYR A 108 0.03 6.69 -8.62
N TYR A 109 0.29 5.42 -8.91
CA TYR A 109 1.28 4.64 -8.16
C TYR A 109 2.71 5.17 -8.32
N ILE A 110 3.05 5.75 -9.48
CA ILE A 110 4.36 6.38 -9.71
C ILE A 110 4.62 7.50 -8.67
N GLY A 111 3.62 8.35 -8.44
CA GLY A 111 3.68 9.40 -7.42
C GLY A 111 3.68 8.84 -5.99
N ASN A 112 2.88 7.81 -5.76
CA ASN A 112 2.77 7.11 -4.48
C ASN A 112 3.77 5.94 -4.32
N SER A 113 4.91 6.01 -5.01
CA SER A 113 6.02 5.04 -4.92
C SER A 113 6.74 5.08 -3.55
N GLY A 114 6.57 6.19 -2.82
CA GLY A 114 7.24 6.43 -1.56
C GLY A 114 8.58 7.15 -1.69
N LEU A 115 8.97 7.62 -2.89
CA LEU A 115 10.19 8.40 -3.06
C LEU A 115 10.24 9.63 -2.12
N GLY A 116 9.16 10.42 -2.05
CA GLY A 116 9.11 11.61 -1.21
C GLY A 116 9.05 11.33 0.30
N PRO A 117 7.86 11.09 0.88
CA PRO A 117 7.73 11.00 2.33
C PRO A 117 8.34 9.75 2.97
N PHE A 118 8.57 8.68 2.21
CA PHE A 118 9.09 7.41 2.74
C PHE A 118 10.60 7.23 2.52
N ASN A 119 11.22 7.83 1.50
CA ASN A 119 12.66 7.75 1.28
C ASN A 119 13.38 9.09 1.56
N PHE A 120 13.04 10.16 0.84
CA PHE A 120 13.74 11.44 0.95
C PHE A 120 13.47 12.16 2.28
N GLY A 121 12.22 12.14 2.77
CA GLY A 121 11.86 12.73 4.06
C GLY A 121 12.67 12.17 5.23
N PRO A 122 12.72 10.84 5.41
CA PRO A 122 13.55 10.22 6.45
C PRO A 122 15.04 10.48 6.27
N THR A 123 15.53 10.56 5.03
CA THR A 123 16.94 10.89 4.74
C THR A 123 17.26 12.32 5.19
N GLN A 124 16.41 13.29 4.86
CA GLN A 124 16.59 14.68 5.30
C GLN A 124 16.46 14.82 6.81
N PHE A 125 15.51 14.10 7.41
CA PHE A 125 15.36 14.04 8.87
C PHE A 125 16.64 13.55 9.55
N GLN A 126 17.20 12.43 9.08
CA GLN A 126 18.45 11.87 9.60
C GLN A 126 19.63 12.84 9.40
N ASN A 127 19.71 13.48 8.23
CA ASN A 127 20.74 14.47 7.93
C ASN A 127 20.70 15.66 8.91
N LEU A 128 19.51 16.20 9.19
CA LEU A 128 19.37 17.31 10.15
C LEU A 128 19.65 16.88 11.59
N LEU A 129 19.21 15.69 11.99
CA LEU A 129 19.51 15.15 13.32
C LEU A 129 21.01 14.92 13.52
N TYR A 130 21.70 14.45 12.49
CA TYR A 130 23.15 14.26 12.55
C TYR A 130 23.87 15.57 12.86
N TYR A 131 23.51 16.66 12.17
CA TYR A 131 24.11 17.97 12.41
C TYR A 131 23.59 18.69 13.66
N ALA A 132 22.45 18.29 14.21
CA ALA A 132 21.92 18.79 15.48
C ALA A 132 22.44 18.01 16.71
N GLY A 133 23.12 16.88 16.49
CA GLY A 133 23.67 16.03 17.54
C GLY A 133 25.00 16.55 18.08
N HIS A 134 25.25 16.28 19.37
CA HIS A 134 26.49 16.62 20.06
C HIS A 134 27.14 15.39 20.69
N ASN A 135 28.46 15.45 20.87
CA ASN A 135 29.23 14.42 21.56
C ASN A 135 28.88 14.38 23.05
N LEU A 136 28.60 13.17 23.56
CA LEU A 136 28.31 12.94 24.97
C LEU A 136 29.53 13.31 25.83
N GLY A 137 29.38 14.35 26.66
CA GLY A 137 30.39 14.76 27.65
C GLY A 137 31.21 16.00 27.28
N THR A 138 31.34 16.34 26.00
CA THR A 138 32.11 17.53 25.56
C THR A 138 31.26 18.62 24.90
N ASN A 139 30.00 18.34 24.55
CA ASN A 139 29.10 19.25 23.78
C ASN A 139 29.64 19.66 22.40
N ASP A 140 30.72 19.05 21.92
CA ASP A 140 31.24 19.28 20.57
C ASP A 140 30.26 18.74 19.50
N PRO A 141 30.31 19.25 18.26
CA PRO A 141 29.54 18.68 17.16
C PRO A 141 29.78 17.18 17.02
N CYS A 142 28.71 16.43 16.71
CA CYS A 142 28.81 14.99 16.50
C CYS A 142 29.87 14.65 15.44
N ASP A 143 30.85 13.82 15.79
CA ASP A 143 31.89 13.33 14.89
C ASP A 143 32.06 11.81 14.98
N SER A 144 32.83 11.24 14.05
CA SER A 144 33.10 9.80 14.00
C SER A 144 34.01 9.30 15.12
N SER A 145 34.48 10.16 16.03
CA SER A 145 35.42 9.81 17.10
C SER A 145 34.73 9.20 18.32
N VAL A 146 33.41 9.37 18.44
CA VAL A 146 32.60 8.77 19.52
C VAL A 146 31.53 7.82 18.98
N ALA A 147 31.28 6.75 19.74
CA ALA A 147 30.32 5.71 19.37
C ALA A 147 28.84 6.13 19.51
N TRP A 148 28.56 7.24 20.22
CA TRP A 148 27.19 7.67 20.54
C TRP A 148 27.10 9.20 20.64
N CYS A 149 26.29 9.81 19.78
CA CYS A 149 25.93 11.22 19.87
C CYS A 149 24.57 11.40 20.55
N SER A 150 24.43 12.47 21.33
CA SER A 150 23.21 12.81 22.05
C SER A 150 22.65 14.13 21.54
N LEU A 151 21.33 14.19 21.39
CA LEU A 151 20.63 15.45 21.19
C LEU A 151 20.54 16.14 22.56
N LEU A 152 20.99 17.39 22.64
CA LEU A 152 21.13 18.18 23.88
C LEU A 152 19.84 18.33 24.72
N SER A 153 18.70 17.81 24.24
CA SER A 153 17.38 17.88 24.89
C SER A 153 16.66 16.53 25.07
N VAL A 154 17.27 15.40 24.71
CA VAL A 154 16.61 14.09 24.87
C VAL A 154 17.32 13.29 25.96
N LYS A 155 16.71 13.24 27.15
CA LYS A 155 17.13 12.29 28.19
C LYS A 155 17.05 10.87 27.61
N PRO A 156 18.10 10.04 27.76
CA PRO A 156 18.20 8.75 27.08
C PRO A 156 17.18 7.69 27.54
N ASN A 157 16.34 7.98 28.54
CA ASN A 157 15.37 7.03 29.12
C ASN A 157 13.91 7.22 28.70
N GLU A 158 13.59 8.20 27.86
CA GLU A 158 12.20 8.48 27.52
C GLU A 158 11.92 8.13 26.04
N THR A 159 11.12 7.09 25.84
CA THR A 159 10.21 6.87 24.69
C THR A 159 10.78 6.37 23.34
N SER A 160 11.32 5.16 23.29
CA SER A 160 11.49 4.43 22.00
C SER A 160 10.37 3.43 21.67
N ALA A 161 9.49 3.07 22.63
CA ALA A 161 8.49 2.00 22.43
C ALA A 161 7.04 2.44 22.09
N PRO A 162 6.45 3.56 22.61
CA PRO A 162 5.01 3.81 22.39
C PRO A 162 4.63 4.31 20.98
N ARG A 163 5.61 4.80 20.20
CA ARG A 163 5.35 5.56 18.96
C ARG A 163 4.96 4.69 17.76
N PHE A 164 5.09 3.37 17.86
CA PHE A 164 4.69 2.42 16.82
C PHE A 164 3.25 1.91 16.97
N LEU A 165 2.71 1.88 18.20
CA LEU A 165 1.35 1.39 18.48
C LEU A 165 0.25 2.33 17.93
N SER A 166 0.50 3.63 17.88
CA SER A 166 -0.48 4.62 17.42
C SER A 166 -0.88 4.42 15.96
N ARG A 167 0.06 4.00 15.10
CA ARG A 167 -0.19 3.85 13.67
C ARG A 167 -1.13 2.68 13.37
N THR A 168 -0.97 1.56 14.07
CA THR A 168 -1.88 0.41 13.93
C THR A 168 -3.30 0.76 14.38
N VAL A 169 -3.44 1.48 15.49
CA VAL A 169 -4.76 1.89 16.00
C VAL A 169 -5.46 2.85 15.03
N ILE A 170 -4.74 3.83 14.49
CA ILE A 170 -5.30 4.78 13.51
C ILE A 170 -5.77 4.04 12.25
N PHE A 171 -4.96 3.14 11.70
CA PHE A 171 -5.34 2.40 10.49
C PHE A 171 -6.43 1.36 10.71
N LEU A 172 -6.53 0.80 11.92
CA LEU A 172 -7.62 -0.12 12.27
C LEU A 172 -8.97 0.61 12.33
N MET A 173 -9.00 1.82 12.90
CA MET A 173 -10.22 2.63 12.99
C MET A 173 -10.65 3.20 11.64
N ILE A 174 -9.68 3.58 10.81
CA ILE A 174 -9.92 4.18 9.50
C ILE A 174 -10.08 3.09 8.42
N GLY A 175 -9.70 1.83 8.67
CA GLY A 175 -9.73 0.76 7.67
C GLY A 175 -11.14 0.45 7.15
N SER A 176 -12.16 0.49 8.00
CA SER A 176 -13.55 0.24 7.62
C SER A 176 -14.08 1.24 6.58
N TYR A 177 -13.62 2.49 6.61
CA TYR A 177 -14.00 3.51 5.63
C TYR A 177 -13.46 3.25 4.23
N ALA A 178 -12.52 2.32 4.08
CA ALA A 178 -12.05 1.88 2.78
C ALA A 178 -13.07 0.97 2.07
N ASP A 179 -13.77 0.13 2.85
CA ASP A 179 -14.68 -0.91 2.36
C ASP A 179 -16.17 -0.50 2.39
N TYR A 180 -16.55 0.37 3.34
CA TYR A 180 -17.94 0.79 3.55
C TYR A 180 -18.19 2.26 3.16
N GLY A 181 -19.37 2.52 2.60
CA GLY A 181 -19.82 3.87 2.25
C GLY A 181 -19.04 4.56 1.12
N THR A 182 -19.19 5.89 1.02
CA THR A 182 -18.70 6.71 -0.10
C THR A 182 -17.42 7.49 0.19
N TRP A 183 -16.81 7.27 1.36
CA TRP A 183 -15.74 8.12 1.88
C TRP A 183 -14.34 7.81 1.34
N ARG A 184 -14.10 6.61 0.81
CA ARG A 184 -12.77 6.19 0.31
C ARG A 184 -12.07 7.24 -0.58
N PRO A 185 -12.65 7.73 -1.69
CA PRO A 185 -11.95 8.68 -2.57
C PRO A 185 -11.60 10.00 -1.84
N TRP A 186 -12.47 10.47 -0.95
CA TRP A 186 -12.22 11.69 -0.17
C TRP A 186 -11.07 11.52 0.82
N ILE A 187 -10.99 10.36 1.49
CA ILE A 187 -9.90 10.05 2.42
C ILE A 187 -8.58 9.87 1.65
N LEU A 188 -8.62 9.28 0.46
CA LEU A 188 -7.45 9.19 -0.42
C LEU A 188 -6.93 10.58 -0.81
N ILE A 189 -7.82 11.47 -1.26
CA ILE A 189 -7.47 12.85 -1.60
C ILE A 189 -6.87 13.55 -0.39
N PHE A 190 -7.51 13.45 0.79
CA PHE A 190 -7.01 14.05 2.03
C PHE A 190 -5.57 13.62 2.34
N TRP A 191 -5.31 12.31 2.41
CA TRP A 191 -3.98 11.81 2.75
C TRP A 191 -2.92 12.18 1.70
N THR A 192 -3.30 12.18 0.42
CA THR A 192 -2.43 12.59 -0.68
C THR A 192 -2.08 14.07 -0.58
N THR A 193 -3.07 14.93 -0.31
CA THR A 193 -2.85 16.37 -0.11
C THR A 193 -1.97 16.64 1.10
N VAL A 194 -2.18 15.95 2.22
CA VAL A 194 -1.32 16.08 3.40
C VAL A 194 0.11 15.64 3.08
N ALA A 195 0.30 14.52 2.38
CA ALA A 195 1.62 14.05 1.98
C ALA A 195 2.33 15.05 1.06
N ILE A 196 1.64 15.61 0.07
CA ILE A 196 2.16 16.66 -0.82
C ILE A 196 2.54 17.91 -0.03
N ALA A 197 1.67 18.38 0.87
CA ALA A 197 1.92 19.56 1.69
C ALA A 197 3.16 19.38 2.58
N VAL A 198 3.30 18.21 3.22
CA VAL A 198 4.49 17.86 4.03
C VAL A 198 5.75 17.81 3.16
N SER A 199 5.68 17.22 1.97
CA SER A 199 6.81 17.16 1.04
C SER A 199 7.30 18.54 0.61
N PHE A 200 6.40 19.51 0.42
CA PHE A 200 6.78 20.90 0.18
C PHE A 200 7.28 21.62 1.44
N ALA A 201 6.73 21.30 2.61
CA ALA A 201 7.14 21.90 3.88
C ALA A 201 8.62 21.64 4.22
N TRP A 202 9.21 20.56 3.68
CA TRP A 202 10.66 20.30 3.79
C TRP A 202 11.52 21.43 3.22
N LEU A 203 11.03 22.25 2.27
CA LEU A 203 11.75 23.44 1.80
C LEU A 203 12.00 24.48 2.89
N GLY A 204 11.16 24.51 3.93
CA GLY A 204 11.32 25.40 5.09
C GLY A 204 12.19 24.82 6.20
N VAL A 205 12.62 23.55 6.07
CA VAL A 205 13.33 22.79 7.10
C VAL A 205 14.66 22.27 6.52
N ASP A 206 15.59 23.21 6.40
CA ASP A 206 16.93 23.03 5.81
C ASP A 206 18.08 23.38 6.78
N THR A 207 17.76 23.70 8.03
CA THR A 207 18.73 24.05 9.08
C THR A 207 18.65 23.09 10.28
N PRO A 208 19.78 22.69 10.89
CA PRO A 208 19.80 21.74 12.01
C PRO A 208 18.96 22.18 13.23
N ASP A 209 18.86 23.49 13.46
CA ASP A 209 18.09 24.08 14.59
C ASP A 209 16.58 23.77 14.53
N LYS A 210 16.08 23.30 13.37
CA LYS A 210 14.67 22.97 13.14
C LYS A 210 14.40 21.47 13.29
N TRP A 211 15.23 20.71 14.01
CA TRP A 211 15.09 19.25 14.12
C TRP A 211 13.75 18.79 14.72
N GLN A 212 13.11 19.57 15.57
CA GLN A 212 11.76 19.26 16.08
C GLN A 212 10.72 19.35 14.96
N ALA A 213 10.80 20.39 14.12
CA ALA A 213 9.95 20.51 12.94
C ALA A 213 10.21 19.38 11.94
N ALA A 214 11.49 19.03 11.72
CA ALA A 214 11.88 17.87 10.91
C ALA A 214 11.29 16.56 11.43
N THR A 215 11.25 16.37 12.76
CA THR A 215 10.64 15.21 13.41
C THR A 215 9.13 15.16 13.13
N ALA A 216 8.44 16.29 13.26
CA ALA A 216 7.01 16.38 12.98
C ALA A 216 6.70 16.08 11.51
N LEU A 217 7.45 16.68 10.58
CA LEU A 217 7.31 16.43 9.14
C LEU A 217 7.56 14.96 8.78
N TYR A 218 8.57 14.34 9.39
CA TYR A 218 8.85 12.91 9.22
C TYR A 218 7.67 12.04 9.66
N ILE A 219 7.14 12.25 10.87
CA ILE A 219 6.03 11.44 11.40
C ILE A 219 4.76 11.63 10.56
N ILE A 220 4.37 12.88 10.29
CA ILE A 220 3.16 13.18 9.52
C ILE A 220 3.30 12.67 8.09
N GLY A 221 4.47 12.86 7.47
CA GLY A 221 4.76 12.38 6.11
C GLY A 221 4.62 10.87 5.98
N LEU A 222 5.14 10.10 6.95
CA LEU A 222 4.99 8.64 6.95
C LEU A 222 3.55 8.19 7.14
N ILE A 223 2.80 8.83 8.06
CA ILE A 223 1.37 8.50 8.26
C ILE A 223 0.59 8.81 6.99
N ALA A 224 0.78 9.99 6.41
CA ALA A 224 0.07 10.44 5.23
C ALA A 224 0.36 9.57 4.00
N TYR A 225 1.63 9.23 3.77
CA TYR A 225 2.01 8.29 2.70
C TYR A 225 1.27 6.95 2.83
N GLN A 226 1.12 6.43 4.04
CA GLN A 226 0.52 5.11 4.21
C GLN A 226 -0.99 5.12 4.28
N GLY A 227 -1.60 6.25 4.66
CA GLY A 227 -3.00 6.50 4.38
C GLY A 227 -3.28 6.53 2.89
N ALA A 228 -2.47 7.27 2.12
CA ALA A 228 -2.63 7.34 0.68
C ALA A 228 -2.44 5.96 0.02
N LEU A 229 -1.42 5.20 0.40
CA LEU A 229 -1.19 3.84 -0.10
C LEU A 229 -2.33 2.89 0.25
N ALA A 230 -2.77 2.84 1.51
CA ALA A 230 -3.85 1.95 1.93
C ALA A 230 -5.15 2.20 1.17
N TYR A 231 -5.54 3.48 1.03
CA TYR A 231 -6.79 3.87 0.37
C TYR A 231 -6.76 3.74 -1.15
N TRP A 232 -5.60 3.94 -1.75
CA TRP A 232 -5.39 3.62 -3.16
C TRP A 232 -5.48 2.11 -3.40
N THR A 233 -4.79 1.29 -2.60
CA THR A 233 -4.86 -0.17 -2.70
C THR A 233 -6.27 -0.70 -2.44
N ALA A 234 -7.05 -0.09 -1.56
CA ALA A 234 -8.45 -0.47 -1.34
C ALA A 234 -9.37 -0.21 -2.54
N ALA A 235 -8.95 0.59 -3.53
CA ALA A 235 -9.68 0.72 -4.79
C ALA A 235 -9.54 -0.54 -5.66
N PHE A 236 -8.44 -1.27 -5.51
CA PHE A 236 -8.02 -2.35 -6.39
C PHE A 236 -9.06 -3.48 -6.56
N PRO A 237 -9.64 -4.06 -5.48
CA PRO A 237 -10.59 -5.16 -5.65
C PRO A 237 -11.85 -4.75 -6.40
N ARG A 238 -12.30 -3.49 -6.22
CA ARG A 238 -13.44 -2.94 -6.96
C ARG A 238 -13.07 -2.67 -8.42
N LEU A 239 -11.87 -2.17 -8.67
CA LEU A 239 -11.40 -1.89 -10.02
C LEU A 239 -11.28 -3.18 -10.85
N SER A 240 -10.78 -4.26 -10.24
CA SER A 240 -10.64 -5.57 -10.91
C SER A 240 -11.99 -6.22 -11.20
N ARG A 241 -12.92 -6.20 -10.25
CA ARG A 241 -14.26 -6.79 -10.43
C ARG A 241 -15.09 -6.08 -11.50
N ASN A 242 -14.86 -4.78 -11.70
CA ASN A 242 -15.60 -3.98 -12.69
C ASN A 242 -14.93 -3.93 -14.07
N LEU A 243 -13.93 -4.78 -14.34
CA LEU A 243 -13.39 -4.92 -15.69
C LEU A 243 -14.48 -5.45 -16.66
N PRO A 244 -14.47 -5.04 -17.95
CA PRO A 244 -15.46 -5.49 -18.92
C PRO A 244 -15.58 -7.02 -19.01
N GLU A 245 -14.43 -7.70 -19.03
CA GLU A 245 -14.31 -9.17 -19.05
C GLU A 245 -14.87 -9.83 -17.77
N MET A 246 -14.71 -9.18 -16.61
CA MET A 246 -15.24 -9.69 -15.33
C MET A 246 -16.75 -9.52 -15.23
N GLN A 247 -17.29 -8.39 -15.71
CA GLN A 247 -18.74 -8.21 -15.77
C GLN A 247 -19.40 -9.19 -16.75
N GLN A 248 -18.75 -9.51 -17.88
CA GLN A 248 -19.26 -10.53 -18.79
C GLN A 248 -19.24 -11.90 -18.12
N ALA A 249 -18.11 -12.31 -17.54
CA ALA A 249 -18.02 -13.60 -16.85
C ALA A 249 -19.02 -13.72 -15.69
N GLN A 250 -19.36 -12.62 -15.03
CA GLN A 250 -20.41 -12.58 -14.02
C GLN A 250 -21.81 -12.80 -14.64
N ARG A 251 -22.13 -12.17 -15.79
CA ARG A 251 -23.39 -12.43 -16.51
C ARG A 251 -23.49 -13.89 -16.95
N ASP A 252 -22.41 -14.43 -17.49
CA ASP A 252 -22.35 -15.82 -17.96
C ASP A 252 -22.55 -16.80 -16.80
N LEU A 253 -22.02 -16.48 -15.60
CA LEU A 253 -22.19 -17.30 -14.40
C LEU A 253 -23.64 -17.33 -13.93
N VAL A 254 -24.32 -16.18 -13.99
CA VAL A 254 -25.74 -16.05 -13.63
C VAL A 254 -26.64 -16.72 -14.66
N ALA A 255 -26.27 -16.67 -15.94
CA ALA A 255 -26.95 -17.38 -17.01
C ALA A 255 -26.70 -18.90 -16.99
N GLY A 256 -25.76 -19.38 -16.17
CA GLY A 256 -25.34 -20.79 -16.12
C GLY A 256 -24.49 -21.22 -17.32
N GLU A 257 -23.93 -20.27 -18.07
CA GLU A 257 -23.09 -20.49 -19.25
C GLU A 257 -21.62 -20.80 -18.88
N THR A 258 -21.19 -20.44 -17.66
CA THR A 258 -19.85 -20.74 -17.15
C THR A 258 -19.90 -21.34 -15.74
N THR A 259 -18.80 -21.97 -15.31
CA THR A 259 -18.67 -22.56 -13.97
C THR A 259 -18.10 -21.55 -12.98
N LEU A 260 -18.40 -21.75 -11.69
CA LEU A 260 -17.82 -20.95 -10.60
C LEU A 260 -16.28 -21.02 -10.58
N GLU A 261 -15.72 -22.18 -10.93
CA GLU A 261 -14.27 -22.39 -11.00
C GLU A 261 -13.62 -21.55 -12.12
N ALA A 262 -14.23 -21.52 -13.31
CA ALA A 262 -13.76 -20.69 -14.42
C ALA A 262 -13.84 -19.20 -14.07
N PHE A 263 -14.92 -18.76 -13.43
CA PHE A 263 -15.07 -17.39 -12.94
C PHE A 263 -13.98 -17.00 -11.92
N ASN A 264 -13.73 -17.84 -10.91
CA ASN A 264 -12.71 -17.58 -9.89
C ASN A 264 -11.29 -17.55 -10.49
N THR A 265 -11.03 -18.42 -11.47
CA THR A 265 -9.76 -18.43 -12.20
C THR A 265 -9.55 -17.13 -12.95
N LEU A 266 -10.60 -16.60 -13.61
CA LEU A 266 -10.54 -15.31 -14.29
C LEU A 266 -10.32 -14.15 -13.29
N ASP A 267 -11.05 -14.10 -12.16
CA ASP A 267 -10.84 -13.05 -11.14
C ASP A 267 -9.39 -13.02 -10.66
N MET A 268 -8.83 -14.19 -10.34
CA MET A 268 -7.44 -14.31 -9.92
C MET A 268 -6.47 -13.82 -11.00
N MET A 269 -6.65 -14.25 -12.25
CA MET A 269 -5.79 -13.84 -13.36
C MET A 269 -5.88 -12.34 -13.65
N SER A 270 -7.09 -11.77 -13.66
CA SER A 270 -7.30 -10.34 -13.91
C SER A 270 -6.70 -9.48 -12.80
N ARG A 271 -6.84 -9.88 -11.53
CA ARG A 271 -6.17 -9.22 -10.40
C ARG A 271 -4.65 -9.30 -10.53
N ASN A 272 -4.11 -10.49 -10.78
CA ASN A 272 -2.67 -10.66 -10.96
C ASN A 272 -2.12 -9.79 -12.11
N ARG A 273 -2.81 -9.78 -13.26
CA ARG A 273 -2.47 -8.93 -14.42
C ARG A 273 -2.45 -7.45 -14.05
N LEU A 274 -3.48 -6.97 -13.37
CA LEU A 274 -3.59 -5.57 -12.96
C LEU A 274 -2.47 -5.16 -12.00
N SER A 275 -2.17 -6.01 -11.02
CA SER A 275 -1.11 -5.77 -10.03
C SER A 275 0.27 -5.72 -10.70
N ASN A 276 0.55 -6.66 -11.61
CA ASN A 276 1.83 -6.71 -12.31
C ASN A 276 2.03 -5.51 -13.23
N ILE A 277 0.99 -5.05 -13.93
CA ILE A 277 1.06 -3.84 -14.76
C ILE A 277 1.27 -2.61 -13.87
N ALA A 278 0.53 -2.48 -12.77
CA ALA A 278 0.70 -1.37 -11.83
C ALA A 278 2.15 -1.30 -11.32
N PHE A 279 2.72 -2.44 -10.94
CA PHE A 279 4.10 -2.52 -10.47
C PHE A 279 5.12 -2.18 -11.57
N ALA A 280 4.92 -2.67 -12.80
CA ALA A 280 5.78 -2.38 -13.93
C ALA A 280 5.76 -0.89 -14.33
N VAL A 281 4.57 -0.28 -14.36
CA VAL A 281 4.39 1.15 -14.63
C VAL A 281 5.04 2.00 -13.54
N CYS A 282 4.85 1.64 -12.26
CA CYS A 282 5.50 2.31 -11.14
C CYS A 282 7.03 2.27 -11.26
N SER A 283 7.58 1.07 -11.45
CA SER A 283 9.04 0.87 -11.58
C SER A 283 9.63 1.67 -12.76
N LEU A 284 8.97 1.66 -13.92
CA LEU A 284 9.43 2.44 -15.07
C LEU A 284 9.33 3.94 -14.82
N GLY A 285 8.23 4.39 -14.19
CA GLY A 285 8.04 5.78 -13.80
C GLY A 285 9.10 6.25 -12.80
N GLU A 286 9.42 5.44 -11.80
CA GLU A 286 10.46 5.72 -10.82
C GLU A 286 11.83 5.92 -11.47
N VAL A 287 12.20 5.11 -12.46
CA VAL A 287 13.45 5.29 -13.20
C VAL A 287 13.52 6.68 -13.85
N VAL A 288 12.42 7.13 -14.48
CA VAL A 288 12.35 8.46 -15.11
C VAL A 288 12.47 9.57 -14.05
N VAL A 289 11.74 9.44 -12.95
CA VAL A 289 11.76 10.40 -11.85
C VAL A 289 13.16 10.50 -11.22
N LEU A 290 13.81 9.36 -10.97
CA LEU A 290 15.16 9.28 -10.41
C LEU A 290 16.20 9.83 -11.37
N PHE A 291 16.04 9.64 -12.69
CA PHE A 291 16.93 10.22 -13.69
C PHE A 291 16.89 11.76 -13.68
N ILE A 292 15.69 12.34 -13.64
CA ILE A 292 15.51 13.79 -13.54
C ILE A 292 16.06 14.31 -12.21
N LEU A 293 15.80 13.59 -11.11
CA LEU A 293 16.31 13.89 -9.78
C LEU A 293 17.84 13.95 -9.75
N ALA A 294 18.51 12.99 -10.38
CA ALA A 294 19.97 12.99 -10.49
C ALA A 294 20.48 14.25 -11.23
N GLY A 295 19.77 14.68 -12.28
CA GLY A 295 20.05 15.94 -12.98
C GLY A 295 19.89 17.17 -12.07
N ILE A 296 18.84 17.22 -11.24
CA ILE A 296 18.61 18.28 -10.26
C ILE A 296 19.75 18.33 -9.23
N LEU A 297 20.14 17.18 -8.66
CA LEU A 297 21.24 17.08 -7.69
C LEU A 297 22.57 17.54 -8.29
N TYR A 298 22.84 17.19 -9.54
CA TYR A 298 24.02 17.64 -10.27
C TYR A 298 24.00 19.16 -10.48
N GLY A 299 22.88 19.72 -10.92
CA GLY A 299 22.73 21.16 -11.16
C GLY A 299 22.89 22.02 -9.91
N ILE A 300 22.41 21.53 -8.75
CA ILE A 300 22.53 22.23 -7.46
C ILE A 300 23.94 22.09 -6.86
N LYS A 301 24.78 21.21 -7.44
CA LYS A 301 26.09 20.83 -6.88
C LYS A 301 25.94 20.32 -5.44
N ALA A 302 25.09 19.32 -5.26
CA ALA A 302 24.79 18.75 -3.94
C ALA A 302 26.05 18.33 -3.15
N ASN A 303 27.14 17.97 -3.83
CA ASN A 303 28.42 17.59 -3.21
C ASN A 303 29.36 18.78 -2.91
N GLY A 304 28.94 20.02 -3.16
CA GLY A 304 29.79 21.21 -3.03
C GLY A 304 30.01 21.65 -1.58
N SER A 305 29.04 21.44 -0.70
CA SER A 305 29.13 21.75 0.73
C SER A 305 28.02 21.07 1.53
N VAL A 306 28.17 21.00 2.85
CA VAL A 306 27.14 20.46 3.77
C VAL A 306 25.81 21.21 3.65
N VAL A 307 25.86 22.54 3.52
CA VAL A 307 24.66 23.39 3.36
C VAL A 307 23.98 23.09 2.02
N GLN A 308 24.76 22.95 0.94
CA GLN A 308 24.21 22.59 -0.37
C GLN A 308 23.59 21.20 -0.38
N ASN A 309 24.21 20.22 0.28
CA ASN A 309 23.66 18.87 0.40
C ASN A 309 22.32 18.87 1.15
N THR A 310 22.28 19.50 2.32
CA THR A 310 21.05 19.61 3.14
C THR A 310 19.92 20.32 2.39
N ARG A 311 20.26 21.38 1.64
CA ARG A 311 19.30 22.08 0.78
C ARG A 311 18.84 21.20 -0.39
N ALA A 312 19.75 20.44 -0.99
CA ALA A 312 19.43 19.53 -2.10
C ALA A 312 18.45 18.44 -1.67
N LEU A 313 18.60 17.87 -0.48
CA LEU A 313 17.65 16.90 0.09
C LEU A 313 16.25 17.49 0.29
N SER A 314 16.16 18.73 0.75
CA SER A 314 14.89 19.47 0.88
C SER A 314 14.23 19.73 -0.49
N ILE A 315 15.02 20.09 -1.49
CA ILE A 315 14.56 20.32 -2.87
C ILE A 315 14.07 19.02 -3.50
N VAL A 316 14.75 17.91 -3.27
CA VAL A 316 14.35 16.59 -3.76
C VAL A 316 13.02 16.13 -3.15
N CYS A 317 12.75 16.43 -1.88
CA CYS A 317 11.43 16.22 -1.27
C CYS A 317 10.34 17.01 -2.02
N ALA A 318 10.56 18.30 -2.28
CA ALA A 318 9.61 19.13 -3.02
C ALA A 318 9.42 18.68 -4.48
N TYR A 319 10.49 18.26 -5.15
CA TYR A 319 10.42 17.71 -6.51
C TYR A 319 9.52 16.47 -6.54
N SER A 320 9.68 15.54 -5.60
CA SER A 320 8.82 14.36 -5.50
C SER A 320 7.34 14.73 -5.26
N ALA A 321 7.07 15.81 -4.53
CA ALA A 321 5.72 16.33 -4.34
C ALA A 321 5.09 16.82 -5.65
N ALA A 322 5.87 17.54 -6.47
CA ALA A 322 5.41 18.02 -7.77
C ALA A 322 5.10 16.86 -8.73
N VAL A 323 5.94 15.82 -8.75
CA VAL A 323 5.67 14.59 -9.50
C VAL A 323 4.38 13.93 -9.01
N TRP A 324 4.20 13.82 -7.68
CA TRP A 324 3.01 13.20 -7.12
C TRP A 324 1.72 13.96 -7.50
N ILE A 325 1.73 15.30 -7.49
CA ILE A 325 0.58 16.09 -7.99
C ILE A 325 0.23 15.67 -9.42
N LEU A 326 1.21 15.66 -10.33
CA LEU A 326 0.98 15.32 -11.74
C LEU A 326 0.45 13.90 -11.92
N CYS A 327 0.97 12.96 -11.12
CA CYS A 327 0.54 11.56 -11.16
C CYS A 327 -0.83 11.33 -10.51
N ALA A 328 -1.20 12.10 -9.49
CA ALA A 328 -2.43 11.90 -8.74
C ALA A 328 -3.66 12.55 -9.41
N LEU A 329 -3.48 13.68 -10.09
CA LEU A 329 -4.57 14.42 -10.72
C LEU A 329 -5.43 13.58 -11.68
N PRO A 330 -4.86 12.78 -12.61
CA PRO A 330 -5.67 11.94 -13.48
C PRO A 330 -6.57 10.98 -12.71
N TRP A 331 -6.08 10.40 -11.62
CA TRP A 331 -6.87 9.47 -10.81
C TRP A 331 -8.02 10.18 -10.11
N PHE A 332 -7.78 11.34 -9.50
CA PHE A 332 -8.83 12.11 -8.82
C PHE A 332 -9.94 12.61 -9.75
N ILE A 333 -9.65 12.78 -11.04
CA ILE A 333 -10.62 13.25 -12.03
C ILE A 333 -11.34 12.08 -12.70
N LEU A 334 -10.64 10.99 -13.00
CA LEU A 334 -11.16 9.87 -13.81
C LEU A 334 -11.72 8.72 -12.97
N GLU A 335 -11.43 8.68 -11.66
CA GLU A 335 -11.97 7.67 -10.76
C GLU A 335 -13.49 7.73 -10.73
N LYS A 336 -14.14 6.64 -11.13
CA LYS A 336 -15.59 6.52 -11.03
C LYS A 336 -15.99 6.28 -9.58
N HIS A 337 -16.96 7.05 -9.12
CA HIS A 337 -17.48 6.89 -7.77
C HIS A 337 -18.29 5.59 -7.67
N ARG A 338 -17.73 4.60 -6.97
CA ARG A 338 -18.38 3.32 -6.69
C ARG A 338 -18.58 3.20 -5.18
N PRO A 339 -19.81 3.35 -4.66
CA PRO A 339 -20.09 3.23 -3.23
C PRO A 339 -19.55 1.90 -2.69
N GLY A 340 -18.98 1.94 -1.49
CA GLY A 340 -18.68 0.75 -0.72
C GLY A 340 -19.95 0.06 -0.22
N ARG A 341 -19.80 -1.07 0.45
CA ARG A 341 -20.94 -1.80 1.03
C ARG A 341 -21.67 -0.92 2.04
N THR A 342 -22.97 -1.16 2.19
CA THR A 342 -23.74 -0.60 3.30
C THR A 342 -23.27 -1.25 4.61
N LEU A 343 -23.29 -0.48 5.70
CA LEU A 343 -22.95 -1.02 7.00
C LEU A 343 -24.03 -2.02 7.44
N PRO A 344 -23.66 -3.19 8.01
CA PRO A 344 -24.61 -4.11 8.61
C PRO A 344 -25.49 -3.41 9.66
N PRO A 345 -26.79 -3.75 9.77
CA PRO A 345 -27.68 -3.14 10.74
C PRO A 345 -27.12 -3.26 12.17
N GLY A 346 -27.12 -2.16 12.93
CA GLY A 346 -26.63 -2.13 14.31
C GLY A 346 -25.11 -2.00 14.47
N THR A 347 -24.34 -1.91 13.37
CA THR A 347 -22.89 -1.66 13.41
C THR A 347 -22.56 -0.21 13.05
N ASN A 348 -21.40 0.27 13.52
CA ASN A 348 -20.84 1.55 13.13
C ASN A 348 -19.46 1.35 12.46
N TYR A 349 -18.94 2.40 11.82
CA TYR A 349 -17.64 2.34 11.15
C TYR A 349 -16.49 1.91 12.08
N PHE A 350 -16.57 2.17 13.38
CA PHE A 350 -15.52 1.81 14.33
C PHE A 350 -15.61 0.37 14.84
N THR A 351 -16.80 -0.24 14.80
CA THR A 351 -17.04 -1.58 15.36
C THR A 351 -17.17 -2.65 14.29
N VAL A 352 -17.41 -2.31 13.02
CA VAL A 352 -17.63 -3.32 11.95
C VAL A 352 -16.41 -4.22 11.67
N GLY A 353 -15.22 -3.82 12.11
CA GLY A 353 -13.99 -4.60 11.98
C GLY A 353 -13.64 -5.48 13.19
N PHE A 354 -14.47 -5.50 14.23
CA PHE A 354 -14.29 -6.25 15.48
C PHE A 354 -15.52 -7.13 15.75
#